data_AF-A0A0B7HGS0-F1
#
_entry.id   AF-A0A0B7HGS0-F1
#
_cell.length_a   1.000
_cell.length_b   1.000
_cell.length_c   1.000
_cell.angle_alpha   90.00
_cell.angle_beta   90.00
_cell.angle_gamma   90.00
#
_symmetry.space_group_name_H-M   'P 1'
#
loop_
_entity.id
_entity.type
_entity.pdbx_description
1 polymer ?
#
loop_
_entity_poly.entity_id
_entity_poly.type
_entity_poly.pdbx_seq_one_letter_code
_entity_poly.pdbx_strand_id
1 'polypeptide(L)' 'MNTIRLQNDISAEQYQMAVRVLEAIGLKVQKDTELTETQKESILRGIAQAKNGQTKSHLEVREEARKICGM' A
#
# COMPACT_ATOMS: atom_id res chain seq x y z
N MET A 1 -4.41 -23.27 -10.57
CA MET A 1 -4.95 -22.13 -9.78
C MET A 1 -5.20 -21.01 -10.78
N ASN A 2 -6.45 -20.61 -10.99
CA ASN A 2 -6.80 -19.58 -11.97
C ASN A 2 -6.88 -18.23 -11.25
N THR A 3 -5.91 -17.36 -11.48
CA THR A 3 -5.82 -16.02 -10.86
C THR A 3 -6.12 -14.96 -11.92
N ILE A 4 -7.05 -14.05 -11.63
CA ILE A 4 -7.42 -12.95 -12.52
C ILE A 4 -6.71 -11.68 -12.04
N ARG A 5 -6.06 -10.96 -12.96
CA ARG A 5 -5.43 -9.65 -12.69
C ARG A 5 -6.30 -8.54 -13.28
N LEU A 6 -6.58 -7.51 -12.48
CA LEU A 6 -7.27 -6.31 -12.93
C LEU A 6 -6.26 -5.36 -13.58
N GLN A 7 -6.49 -4.97 -14.84
CA GLN A 7 -5.55 -4.16 -15.63
C GLN A 7 -5.88 -2.66 -15.70
N ASN A 8 -6.94 -2.17 -15.03
CA ASN A 8 -7.38 -0.78 -15.12
C ASN A 8 -7.69 -0.16 -13.75
N ASP A 9 -7.60 1.17 -13.69
CA ASP A 9 -8.12 1.97 -12.58
C ASP A 9 -9.64 1.88 -12.55
N ILE A 10 -10.16 1.08 -11.62
CA ILE A 10 -11.58 0.96 -11.34
C ILE A 10 -11.91 1.67 -10.03
N SER A 11 -13.14 2.17 -9.90
CA SER A 11 -13.57 2.77 -8.63
C SER A 11 -13.59 1.72 -7.52
N ALA A 12 -13.48 2.16 -6.26
CA ALA A 12 -13.53 1.25 -5.11
C ALA A 12 -14.84 0.43 -5.07
N GLU A 13 -15.96 1.00 -5.52
CA GLU A 13 -17.26 0.33 -5.61
C GLU A 13 -17.26 -0.74 -6.70
N GLN A 14 -16.71 -0.43 -7.89
CA GLN A 14 -16.57 -1.40 -8.97
C GLN A 14 -15.64 -2.55 -8.57
N TYR A 15 -14.56 -2.25 -7.85
CA TYR A 15 -13.66 -3.25 -7.29
C TYR A 15 -14.40 -4.19 -6.33
N GLN A 16 -15.15 -3.67 -5.37
CA GLN A 16 -15.90 -4.49 -4.42
C GLN A 16 -16.96 -5.36 -5.09
N MET A 17 -17.65 -4.82 -6.10
CA MET A 17 -18.61 -5.58 -6.89
C MET A 17 -17.93 -6.72 -7.66
N ALA A 18 -16.80 -6.46 -8.33
CA ALA A 18 -16.03 -7.47 -9.04
C ALA A 18 -15.53 -8.58 -8.11
N VAL A 19 -15.00 -8.21 -6.93
CA VAL A 19 -14.57 -9.19 -5.92
C VAL A 19 -15.72 -10.11 -5.51
N ARG A 20 -16.89 -9.56 -5.19
CA ARG A 20 -18.07 -10.35 -4.79
C ARG A 20 -18.53 -11.32 -5.87
N VAL A 21 -18.54 -10.88 -7.14
CA VAL A 21 -18.90 -11.74 -8.28
C VAL A 21 -17.89 -12.89 -8.42
N LEU A 22 -16.60 -12.60 -8.31
CA LEU A 22 -15.54 -13.60 -8.42
C LEU A 22 -15.58 -14.62 -7.26
N GLU A 23 -15.81 -14.16 -6.04
CA GLU A 23 -15.99 -15.04 -4.87
C GLU A 23 -17.23 -15.93 -5.01
N ALA A 24 -18.35 -15.41 -5.52
CA ALA A 24 -19.58 -16.16 -5.73
C ALA A 24 -19.42 -17.31 -6.75
N ILE A 25 -18.50 -17.17 -7.71
CA ILE A 25 -18.16 -18.23 -8.69
C ILE A 25 -16.98 -19.10 -8.25
N GLY A 26 -16.55 -18.99 -6.99
CA GLY A 26 -15.51 -19.83 -6.39
C GLY A 26 -14.07 -19.44 -6.75
N LEU A 27 -13.86 -18.25 -7.33
CA LEU A 27 -12.53 -17.74 -7.64
C LEU A 27 -12.01 -16.85 -6.50
N LYS A 28 -10.81 -17.19 -6.00
CA LYS A 28 -10.14 -16.39 -4.97
C LYS A 28 -9.46 -15.18 -5.62
N VAL A 29 -9.82 -13.98 -5.18
CA VAL A 29 -9.13 -12.75 -5.56
C VAL A 29 -7.99 -12.52 -4.57
N GLN A 30 -6.74 -12.58 -5.05
CA GLN A 30 -5.59 -12.15 -4.26
C GLN A 30 -5.55 -10.63 -4.25
N LYS A 31 -5.67 -10.07 -3.04
CA LYS A 31 -5.45 -8.65 -2.81
C LYS A 31 -3.95 -8.45 -2.62
N ASP A 32 -3.26 -8.00 -3.66
CA ASP A 32 -1.87 -7.52 -3.54
C ASP A 32 -1.76 -6.24 -2.67
N THR A 33 -2.85 -5.82 -2.02
CA THR A 33 -2.99 -4.64 -1.18
C THR A 33 -2.99 -4.92 0.32
N GLU A 34 -2.86 -6.17 0.77
CA GLU A 34 -2.61 -6.41 2.19
C GLU A 34 -1.17 -6.00 2.52
N LEU A 35 -1.05 -4.80 3.10
CA LEU A 35 0.19 -4.35 3.72
C LEU A 35 0.66 -5.45 4.68
N THR A 36 1.93 -5.84 4.54
CA THR A 36 2.58 -6.71 5.52
C THR A 36 2.53 -6.07 6.91
N GLU A 37 2.54 -6.88 7.97
CA GLU A 37 2.56 -6.36 9.35
C GLU A 37 3.73 -5.38 9.56
N THR A 38 4.88 -5.66 8.95
CA THR A 38 6.06 -4.78 8.95
C THR A 38 5.78 -3.40 8.33
N GLN A 39 5.04 -3.37 7.23
CA GLN A 39 4.64 -2.11 6.58
C GLN A 39 3.62 -1.35 7.44
N LYS A 40 2.64 -2.04 8.03
CA LYS A 40 1.67 -1.43 8.95
C LYS A 40 2.36 -0.81 10.16
N GLU A 41 3.29 -1.53 10.80
CA GLU A 41 4.08 -1.02 11.92
C GLU A 41 4.94 0.19 11.54
N SER A 42 5.51 0.20 10.33
CA SER A 42 6.32 1.31 9.85
C SER A 42 5.48 2.57 9.65
N ILE A 43 4.27 2.42 9.11
CA ILE A 43 3.31 3.53 8.96
C ILE A 43 2.86 4.05 10.32
N LEU A 44 2.49 3.17 11.25
CA LEU A 44 2.07 3.55 12.60
C LEU A 44 3.19 4.30 13.36
N ARG A 45 4.44 3.85 13.22
CA ARG A 45 5.61 4.54 13.78
C ARG A 45 5.79 5.94 13.17
N GLY A 46 5.69 6.07 11.86
CA GLY A 46 5.77 7.37 11.19
C GLY A 46 4.68 8.36 11.64
N ILE A 47 3.45 7.88 11.83
CA ILE A 47 2.34 8.69 12.35
C ILE A 47 2.61 9.13 13.80
N ALA A 48 3.12 8.24 14.65
CA ALA A 48 3.47 8.57 16.04
C ALA A 48 4.61 9.60 16.12
N GLN A 49 5.65 9.43 15.30
CA GLN A 49 6.75 10.40 15.18
C GLN A 49 6.23 11.76 14.71
N ALA A 50 5.33 11.79 13.74
CA ALA A 50 4.74 13.05 13.26
C ALA A 50 3.93 13.77 14.34
N LYS A 51 3.14 13.04 15.13
CA LYS A 51 2.39 13.61 16.27
C LYS A 51 3.30 14.19 17.35
N ASN A 52 4.50 13.62 17.52
CA ASN A 52 5.49 14.07 18.49
C ASN A 52 6.43 15.15 17.95
N GLY A 53 6.20 15.67 16.74
CA GLY A 53 7.08 16.65 16.09
C GLY A 53 8.43 16.09 15.66
N GLN A 54 8.58 14.76 15.63
CA GLN A 54 9.78 14.04 15.22
C GLN A 54 9.77 13.75 13.70
N THR A 55 9.32 14.70 12.89
CA THR A 55 9.43 14.60 11.43
C THR A 55 10.73 15.23 10.96
N LYS A 56 11.31 14.65 9.90
CA LYS A 56 12.41 15.28 9.17
C LYS A 56 11.85 16.34 8.22
N SER A 57 12.58 17.42 8.04
CA SER A 57 12.27 18.40 7.00
C SER A 57 12.42 17.77 5.62
N HIS A 58 11.69 18.30 4.63
CA HIS A 58 11.79 17.83 3.24
C HIS A 58 13.24 17.88 2.71
N LEU A 59 14.05 18.84 3.16
CA LEU A 59 15.47 18.93 2.80
C LEU A 59 16.30 17.76 3.35
N GLU A 60 16.09 17.39 4.61
CA GLU A 60 16.78 16.25 5.23
C GLU A 60 16.39 14.93 4.59
N VAL A 61 15.09 14.75 4.29
CA VAL A 61 14.60 13.57 3.56
C VAL A 61 15.25 13.48 2.18
N ARG A 62 15.36 14.61 1.46
CA ARG A 62 15.99 14.66 0.13
C ARG A 62 17.47 14.30 0.17
N GLU A 63 18.21 14.79 1.16
CA GLU A 63 19.64 14.50 1.31
C GLU A 63 19.88 13.03 1.73
N GLU A 64 19.05 12.45 2.59
CA GLU A 64 19.13 11.01 2.89
C GLU A 64 18.79 10.15 1.67
N ALA A 65 17.75 10.52 0.92
CA ALA A 65 17.38 9.81 -0.30
C ALA A 65 18.51 9.83 -1.34
N ARG A 66 19.22 10.95 -1.51
CA ARG A 66 20.41 11.02 -2.36
C ARG A 66 21.50 10.03 -1.94
N LYS A 67 21.81 9.97 -0.63
CA LYS A 67 22.83 9.06 -0.09
C LYS A 67 22.48 7.59 -0.31
N ILE A 68 21.20 7.22 -0.14
CA ILE A 68 20.73 5.83 -0.30
C ILE A 68 20.65 5.45 -1.78
N CYS A 69 20.15 6.37 -2.62
CA CYS A 69 19.97 6.13 -4.05
C CYS A 69 21.23 6.37 -4.89
N GLY A 70 22.34 6.82 -4.28
CA GLY A 70 23.62 7.02 -4.96
C GLY A 70 23.60 8.11 -6.03
N MET A 71 22.82 9.18 -5.84
CA MET A 71 22.75 10.34 -6.74
C MET A 71 23.62 11.50 -6.26
#